data_AF-Q9ND41-F1
#
_entry.id   AF-Q9ND41-F1
#
_cell.length_a   1.000
_cell.length_b   1.000
_cell.length_c   1.000
_cell.angle_alpha   90.00
_cell.angle_beta   90.00
_cell.angle_gamma   90.00
#
_symmetry.space_group_name_H-M   'P 1'
#
loop_
_entity.id
_entity.type
_entity.pdbx_description
1 polymer ?
#
loop_
_entity_poly.entity_id
_entity_poly.type
_entity_poly.pdbx_seq_one_letter_code
_entity_poly.pdbx_strand_id
1 'polypeptide(L)' 'PYRRLHLCDYNLENISDFDHVNNNTLLADVCLAAKFEGESLTRYRAQYQQTNPDSHYEICTELARSFADIG' A
#
# COMPACT_ATOMS: atom_id res chain seq x y z
N PRO A 1 13.13 -3.38 -2.30
CA PRO A 1 12.27 -4.46 -2.85
C PRO A 1 11.52 -3.95 -4.07
N TYR A 2 11.24 -4.79 -5.08
CA TYR A 2 10.53 -4.34 -6.29
C TYR A 2 9.16 -3.73 -5.97
N ARG A 3 8.41 -4.32 -5.03
CA ARG A 3 7.14 -3.77 -4.50
C ARG A 3 7.26 -2.31 -4.04
N ARG A 4 8.25 -1.99 -3.21
CA ARG A 4 8.47 -0.64 -2.66
C ARG A 4 8.78 0.41 -3.74
N LEU A 5 9.40 0.02 -4.85
CA LEU A 5 9.69 0.95 -5.96
C LEU A 5 8.43 1.39 -6.72
N HIS A 6 7.33 0.64 -6.56
CA HIS A 6 6.06 0.86 -7.24
C HIS A 6 4.91 0.91 -6.21
N LEU A 7 5.15 1.60 -5.11
CA LEU A 7 4.15 1.84 -4.07
C LEU A 7 3.02 2.70 -4.65
N CYS A 8 1.77 2.45 -4.23
CA CYS A 8 0.63 3.25 -4.67
C CYS A 8 0.50 4.56 -3.87
N ASP A 9 1.51 5.44 -3.92
CA ASP A 9 1.61 6.67 -3.11
C ASP A 9 1.61 7.97 -3.94
N TYR A 10 1.32 7.89 -5.24
CA TYR A 10 1.29 9.07 -6.14
C TYR A 10 0.45 10.24 -5.61
N ASN A 11 -0.66 9.98 -4.92
CA ASN A 11 -1.48 11.05 -4.34
C ASN A 11 -0.76 11.77 -3.18
N LEU A 12 0.13 11.08 -2.46
CA LEU A 12 1.00 11.68 -1.44
C LEU A 12 2.14 12.49 -2.06
N GLU A 13 2.68 12.06 -3.21
CA GLU A 13 3.73 12.81 -3.93
C GLU A 13 3.25 14.20 -4.38
N ASN A 14 1.96 14.34 -4.69
CA ASN A 14 1.36 15.58 -5.22
C ASN A 14 0.48 16.31 -4.19
N ILE A 15 0.59 15.96 -2.90
CA ILE A 15 -0.33 16.48 -1.87
C ILE A 15 -0.22 18.00 -1.68
N SER A 16 0.96 18.58 -1.94
CA SER A 16 1.20 20.02 -1.84
C SER A 16 0.63 20.85 -2.99
N ASP A 17 0.25 20.22 -4.10
CA ASP A 17 -0.17 20.94 -5.32
C ASP A 17 -1.50 21.69 -5.16
N PHE A 18 -2.25 21.39 -4.09
CA PHE A 18 -3.59 21.93 -3.85
C PHE A 18 -3.65 22.97 -2.71
N ASP A 19 -2.50 23.43 -2.19
CA ASP A 19 -2.35 24.51 -1.18
C ASP A 19 -3.20 24.37 0.12
N HIS A 20 -3.79 23.20 0.37
CA HIS A 20 -4.75 22.94 1.46
C HIS A 20 -4.46 21.63 2.22
N VAL A 21 -3.18 21.38 2.49
CA VAL A 21 -2.76 20.24 3.34
C VAL A 21 -2.98 20.58 4.81
N ASN A 22 -3.83 19.81 5.47
CA ASN A 22 -4.03 19.81 6.91
C ASN A 22 -4.15 18.36 7.40
N ASN A 23 -4.27 18.14 8.71
CA ASN A 23 -4.30 16.79 9.27
C ASN A 23 -5.40 15.89 8.68
N ASN A 24 -6.56 16.46 8.32
CA ASN A 24 -7.67 15.68 7.79
C ASN A 24 -7.45 15.32 6.32
N THR A 25 -6.94 16.24 5.51
CA THR A 25 -6.63 15.96 4.10
C THR A 25 -5.45 14.99 4.00
N LEU A 26 -4.40 15.19 4.81
CA LEU A 26 -3.29 14.25 4.93
C LEU A 26 -3.76 12.83 5.32
N LEU A 27 -4.63 12.71 6.33
CA LEU A 27 -5.16 11.41 6.73
C LEU A 27 -5.96 10.74 5.59
N ALA A 28 -6.77 11.52 4.87
CA ALA A 28 -7.54 11.01 3.74
C ALA A 28 -6.61 10.49 2.62
N ASP A 29 -5.55 11.23 2.29
CA ASP A 29 -4.57 10.83 1.29
C ASP A 29 -3.77 9.59 1.70
N VAL A 30 -3.35 9.50 2.97
CA VAL A 30 -2.68 8.29 3.49
C VAL A 30 -3.60 7.08 3.43
N CYS A 31 -4.88 7.24 3.78
CA CYS A 31 -5.86 6.15 3.68
C CYS A 31 -6.13 5.75 2.22
N LEU A 32 -6.11 6.72 1.30
CA LEU A 32 -6.29 6.47 -0.12
C LEU A 32 -5.12 5.66 -0.70
N ALA A 33 -3.89 6.03 -0.35
CA ALA A 33 -2.68 5.28 -0.72
C ALA A 33 -2.72 3.85 -0.17
N ALA A 34 -3.03 3.69 1.13
CA ALA A 34 -3.13 2.38 1.78
C ALA A 34 -4.20 1.48 1.15
N LYS A 35 -5.36 2.06 0.77
CA LYS A 35 -6.41 1.33 0.07
C LYS A 35 -5.92 0.82 -1.28
N PHE A 36 -5.35 1.68 -2.12
CA PHE A 36 -4.90 1.29 -3.45
C PHE A 36 -3.74 0.30 -3.41
N GLU A 37 -2.79 0.50 -2.50
CA GLU A 37 -1.69 -0.43 -2.27
C GLU A 37 -2.21 -1.82 -1.88
N GLY A 38 -3.15 -1.88 -0.94
CA GLY A 38 -3.81 -3.12 -0.55
C GLY A 38 -4.54 -3.81 -1.70
N GLU A 39 -5.35 -3.06 -2.46
CA GLU A 39 -6.06 -3.56 -3.64
C GLU A 39 -5.09 -4.09 -4.71
N SER A 40 -3.96 -3.42 -4.93
CA SER A 40 -2.93 -3.86 -5.88
C SER A 40 -2.37 -5.24 -5.52
N LEU A 41 -2.12 -5.48 -4.23
CA LEU A 41 -1.57 -6.75 -3.71
C LEU A 41 -2.59 -7.89 -3.73
N THR A 42 -3.88 -7.61 -3.59
CA THR A 42 -4.92 -8.67 -3.67
C THR A 42 -4.94 -9.38 -5.01
N ARG A 43 -4.55 -8.71 -6.10
CA ARG A 43 -4.46 -9.31 -7.45
C ARG A 43 -3.40 -10.42 -7.53
N TYR A 44 -2.38 -10.34 -6.69
CA TYR A 44 -1.27 -11.29 -6.63
C TYR A 44 -1.44 -12.34 -5.53
N ARG A 45 -2.60 -12.36 -4.85
CA ARG A 45 -2.87 -13.29 -3.75
C ARG A 45 -2.58 -14.75 -4.08
N ALA A 46 -2.97 -15.21 -5.28
CA ALA A 46 -2.74 -16.59 -5.70
C ALA A 46 -1.24 -16.90 -5.85
N GLN A 47 -0.42 -15.95 -6.31
CA GLN A 47 1.03 -16.10 -6.42
C GLN A 47 1.67 -16.20 -5.03
N TYR A 48 1.25 -15.35 -4.09
CA TYR A 48 1.67 -15.40 -2.70
C TYR A 48 1.14 -16.62 -1.93
N GLN A 49 0.21 -17.40 -2.48
CA GLN A 49 -0.25 -18.65 -1.86
C GLN A 49 0.51 -19.87 -2.42
N GLN A 50 1.09 -19.75 -3.61
CA GLN A 50 1.85 -20.82 -4.25
C GLN A 50 3.26 -20.95 -3.69
N THR A 51 3.83 -19.86 -3.18
CA THR A 51 5.19 -19.82 -2.63
C THR A 51 5.33 -20.58 -1.30
N ASN A 52 4.30 -20.59 -0.46
CA ASN A 52 4.24 -21.43 0.74
C ASN A 52 2.81 -21.97 0.98
N PRO A 53 2.49 -23.18 0.47
CA PRO A 53 1.14 -23.74 0.55
C PRO A 53 0.62 -23.96 1.99
N ASP A 54 1.51 -24.06 2.97
CA ASP A 54 1.17 -24.23 4.39
C ASP A 54 0.91 -22.90 5.12
N SER A 55 1.17 -21.75 4.47
CA SER A 55 1.06 -20.42 5.06
C SER A 55 -0.03 -19.60 4.38
N HIS A 56 -1.21 -19.52 5.01
CA HIS A 56 -2.31 -18.68 4.51
C HIS A 56 -2.11 -17.18 4.76
N TYR A 57 -1.03 -16.76 5.42
CA TYR A 57 -0.78 -15.38 5.86
C TYR A 57 0.27 -14.63 5.03
N GLU A 58 0.77 -15.19 3.92
CA GLU A 58 1.80 -14.53 3.09
C GLU A 58 1.32 -13.18 2.57
N ILE A 59 0.05 -13.09 2.11
CA ILE A 59 -0.52 -11.82 1.68
C ILE A 59 -0.59 -10.80 2.83
N CYS A 60 -0.86 -11.24 4.06
CA CYS A 60 -0.86 -10.37 5.23
C CYS A 60 0.55 -9.86 5.55
N THR A 61 1.58 -10.67 5.26
CA THR A 61 2.99 -10.27 5.43
C THR A 61 3.37 -9.17 4.43
N GLU A 62 2.95 -9.30 3.17
CA GLU A 62 3.19 -8.25 2.17
C GLU A 62 2.40 -6.98 2.48
N LEU A 63 1.15 -7.11 2.92
CA LEU A 63 0.35 -5.97 3.39
C LEU A 63 1.00 -5.25 4.58
N ALA A 64 1.54 -6.00 5.55
CA ALA A 64 2.26 -5.41 6.69
C ALA A 64 3.54 -4.68 6.26
N ARG A 65 4.27 -5.21 5.29
CA ARG A 65 5.44 -4.54 4.71
C ARG A 65 5.05 -3.27 3.97
N SER A 66 3.97 -3.29 3.19
CA SER A 66 3.43 -2.10 2.53
C SER A 66 2.97 -1.04 3.52
N PHE A 67 2.30 -1.44 4.61
CA PHE A 67 1.93 -0.51 5.67
C PHE A 67 3.15 0.20 6.28
N ALA A 68 4.25 -0.54 6.50
CA ALA A 68 5.52 0.01 6.99
C ALA A 68 6.30 0.82 5.94
N ASP A 69 5.96 0.72 4.65
CA ASP A 69 6.55 1.57 3.60
C ASP A 69 5.76 2.88 3.41
N ILE A 70 4.44 2.89 3.72
CA ILE A 70 3.58 4.09 3.66
C ILE A 70 3.76 4.99 4.89
N GLY A 71 3.91 4.40 6.08
CA GLY A 71 4.07 5.11 7.36
C GLY A 71 5.52 5.39 7.73
#